data_AF-A0A938P6B4-F1
#
_entry.id   AF-A0A938P6B4-F1
#
_cell.length_a   1.000
_cell.length_b   1.000
_cell.length_c   1.000
_cell.angle_alpha   90.00
_cell.angle_beta   90.00
_cell.angle_gamma   90.00
#
_symmetry.space_group_name_H-M   'P 1'
#
loop_
_entity.id
_entity.type
_entity.pdbx_description
1 polymer ?
#
loop_
_entity_poly.entity_id
_entity_poly.type
_entity_poly.pdbx_seq_one_letter_code
_entity_poly.pdbx_strand_id
1 'polypeptide(L)'
;MSDPERQGGPDNEAQWGTIAIYEQILAANSDDTDVLSELFRACLAVGETARAQGYGERLGALALDSGDPDRMRAMQALLSPHAEAITGLQAVIGDLAAGKRVQKAPPPPAATRQAPPPARRTPPAPAATGESTDIIALVASILEHMPDDRKSLEVLAAAYPRPDDGPQTTNSLFRLAEVLIRAQDRAAAAGMLAELEALRQVAPEAVQAASRLEQFLNVAPAAAAPVAQTAPPVGSVPLSLAIDATRRRAVLADEMDLLWDLKQQGLVTEALYAGVVRDLTELTSSDSITTISALHGLSFRGFAGLDALLVQIGARASVPVIALVGFDLQPGVFGALPLDYLTFQGVIPFERLGGEILVAVLNPVSARLRNELSAALGCPCHYFLIPPADFDIALEVVKNRYQAA
;
A
#
# COMPACT_ATOMS: atom_id res chain seq x y z
N MET A 1 -52.03 15.02 21.65
CA MET A 1 -50.62 15.35 21.35
C MET A 1 -49.93 14.03 21.13
N SER A 2 -49.89 13.58 19.87
CA SER A 2 -49.29 12.31 19.48
C SER A 2 -47.84 12.58 19.17
N ASP A 3 -46.93 11.87 19.83
CA ASP A 3 -45.51 11.90 19.51
C ASP A 3 -45.33 11.42 18.06
N PRO A 4 -44.63 12.18 17.20
CA PRO A 4 -44.23 11.67 15.91
C PRO A 4 -43.16 10.60 16.14
N GLU A 5 -43.57 9.32 16.10
CA GLU A 5 -42.66 8.19 16.06
C GLU A 5 -41.66 8.42 14.92
N ARG A 6 -40.39 8.60 15.29
CA ARG A 6 -39.25 8.62 14.37
C ARG A 6 -39.17 7.25 13.69
N GLN A 7 -39.82 7.12 12.53
CA GLN A 7 -39.59 6.02 11.60
C GLN A 7 -38.18 6.17 11.02
N GLY A 8 -37.18 5.69 11.76
CA GLY A 8 -35.84 5.46 11.22
C GLY A 8 -35.88 4.22 10.34
N GLY A 9 -36.14 4.41 9.04
CA GLY A 9 -36.02 3.33 8.06
C GLY A 9 -34.56 2.88 7.89
N PRO A 10 -34.32 1.67 7.36
CA PRO A 10 -32.96 1.15 7.10
C PRO A 10 -32.10 2.09 6.22
N ASP A 11 -32.74 2.95 5.42
CA ASP A 11 -32.07 3.95 4.60
C ASP A 11 -31.32 5.00 5.43
N ASN A 12 -31.77 5.30 6.65
CA ASN A 12 -31.08 6.27 7.52
C ASN A 12 -29.74 5.73 8.03
N GLU A 13 -29.63 4.42 8.28
CA GLU A 13 -28.39 3.81 8.78
C GLU A 13 -27.28 3.85 7.73
N ALA A 14 -27.62 3.60 6.46
CA ALA A 14 -26.70 3.74 5.34
C ALA A 14 -26.22 5.19 5.15
N GLN A 15 -27.11 6.17 5.38
CA GLN A 15 -26.75 7.58 5.30
C GLN A 15 -25.82 8.02 6.44
N TRP A 16 -25.96 7.48 7.65
CA TRP A 16 -25.01 7.73 8.75
C TRP A 16 -23.61 7.18 8.46
N GLY A 17 -23.51 5.98 7.88
CA GLY A 17 -22.24 5.43 7.43
C GLY A 17 -21.56 6.30 6.37
N THR A 18 -22.35 6.81 5.43
CA THR A 18 -21.88 7.73 4.38
C THR A 18 -21.33 9.03 4.96
N ILE A 19 -22.03 9.63 5.95
CA ILE A 19 -21.56 10.85 6.64
C ILE A 19 -20.20 10.60 7.31
N ALA A 20 -20.04 9.50 8.05
CA ALA A 20 -18.80 9.21 8.76
C ALA A 20 -17.59 9.06 7.81
N ILE A 21 -17.77 8.41 6.66
CA ILE A 21 -16.72 8.25 5.64
C ILE A 21 -16.28 9.60 5.10
N TYR A 22 -17.22 10.46 4.71
CA TYR A 22 -16.87 11.77 4.16
C TYR A 22 -16.24 12.71 5.20
N GLU A 23 -16.62 12.63 6.48
CA GLU A 23 -15.94 13.39 7.53
C GLU A 23 -14.49 12.97 7.71
N GLN A 24 -14.19 11.68 7.59
CA GLN A 24 -12.82 11.18 7.63
C GLN A 24 -12.01 11.70 6.43
N ILE A 25 -12.62 11.83 5.26
CA ILE A 25 -11.99 12.44 4.09
C ILE A 25 -11.74 13.93 4.33
N LEU A 26 -12.69 14.68 4.90
CA LEU A 26 -12.50 16.10 5.24
C LEU A 26 -11.44 16.35 6.31
N ALA A 27 -11.21 15.38 7.20
CA ALA A 27 -10.12 15.48 8.17
C ALA A 27 -8.75 15.45 7.48
N ALA A 28 -8.63 14.79 6.32
CA ALA A 28 -7.42 14.77 5.51
C ALA A 28 -7.33 15.93 4.52
N ASN A 29 -8.46 16.32 3.92
CA ASN A 29 -8.54 17.43 2.96
C ASN A 29 -9.70 18.37 3.32
N SER A 30 -9.35 19.44 4.04
CA SER A 30 -10.33 20.32 4.67
C SER A 30 -11.13 21.18 3.67
N ASP A 31 -10.65 21.29 2.43
CA ASP A 31 -11.14 22.25 1.44
C ASP A 31 -11.71 21.54 0.18
N ASP A 32 -11.95 20.24 0.29
CA ASP A 32 -12.57 19.45 -0.78
C ASP A 32 -14.06 19.78 -0.92
N THR A 33 -14.42 20.51 -1.98
CA THR A 33 -15.80 20.98 -2.18
C THR A 33 -16.75 19.89 -2.63
N ASP A 34 -16.27 18.83 -3.26
CA ASP A 34 -17.13 17.75 -3.72
C ASP A 34 -17.58 16.93 -2.50
N VAL A 35 -16.63 16.61 -1.61
CA VAL A 35 -16.90 15.94 -0.34
C VAL A 35 -17.81 16.78 0.57
N LEU A 36 -17.57 18.08 0.68
CA LEU A 36 -18.45 18.98 1.44
C LEU A 36 -19.88 19.03 0.86
N SER A 37 -20.03 19.00 -0.46
CA SER A 37 -21.34 19.01 -1.13
C SER A 37 -22.12 17.72 -0.88
N GLU A 38 -21.45 16.58 -0.88
CA GLU A 38 -22.06 15.28 -0.55
C GLU A 38 -22.43 15.18 0.94
N LEU A 39 -21.56 15.67 1.84
CA LEU A 39 -21.89 15.76 3.27
C LEU A 39 -23.10 16.64 3.54
N PHE A 40 -23.18 17.79 2.88
CA PHE A 40 -24.32 18.69 2.98
C PHE A 40 -25.63 17.96 2.62
N ARG A 41 -25.66 17.25 1.48
CA ARG A 41 -26.82 16.48 1.02
C ARG A 41 -27.15 15.32 1.96
N ALA A 42 -26.15 14.58 2.43
CA ALA A 42 -26.35 13.46 3.35
C ALA A 42 -26.92 13.93 4.69
N CYS A 43 -26.42 15.03 5.26
CA CYS A 43 -26.98 15.60 6.49
C CYS A 43 -28.43 16.07 6.31
N LEU A 44 -28.78 16.66 5.15
CA LEU A 44 -30.16 17.03 4.85
C LEU A 44 -31.08 15.81 4.76
N ALA A 45 -30.62 14.72 4.13
CA ALA A 45 -31.39 13.48 3.98
C ALA A 45 -31.73 12.85 5.35
N VAL A 46 -30.81 12.92 6.30
CA VAL A 46 -30.98 12.40 7.67
C VAL A 46 -31.73 13.38 8.59
N GLY A 47 -31.91 14.65 8.17
CA GLY A 47 -32.56 15.69 8.96
C GLY A 47 -31.65 16.41 9.96
N GLU A 48 -30.33 16.28 9.83
CA GLU A 48 -29.32 16.94 10.66
C GLU A 48 -29.04 18.38 10.19
N THR A 49 -30.01 19.27 10.40
CA THR A 49 -29.98 20.65 9.87
C THR A 49 -28.83 21.49 10.40
N ALA A 50 -28.40 21.28 11.66
CA ALA A 50 -27.27 22.02 12.25
C ALA A 50 -25.93 21.67 11.58
N ARG A 51 -25.71 20.39 11.26
CA ARG A 51 -24.50 19.94 10.56
C ARG A 51 -24.52 20.37 9.10
N ALA A 52 -25.67 20.21 8.44
CA ALA A 52 -25.89 20.73 7.09
C ALA A 52 -25.59 22.23 7.00
N GLN A 53 -26.02 23.02 7.99
CA GLN A 53 -25.67 24.45 8.07
C GLN A 53 -24.15 24.67 8.06
N GLY A 54 -23.41 23.98 8.94
CA GLY A 54 -21.96 24.14 9.04
C GLY A 54 -21.21 23.80 7.74
N TYR A 55 -21.61 22.72 7.05
CA TYR A 55 -21.00 22.38 5.75
C TYR A 55 -21.40 23.36 4.64
N GLY A 56 -22.66 23.81 4.61
CA GLY A 56 -23.13 24.79 3.63
C GLY A 56 -22.47 26.17 3.79
N GLU A 57 -22.24 26.63 5.02
CA GLU A 57 -21.48 27.85 5.30
C GLU A 57 -20.04 27.73 4.79
N ARG A 58 -19.40 26.58 5.01
CA ARG A 58 -18.03 26.31 4.56
C ARG A 58 -17.90 26.23 3.04
N LEU A 59 -18.87 25.60 2.36
CA LEU A 59 -18.96 25.59 0.89
C LEU A 59 -19.06 27.00 0.32
N GLY A 60 -19.94 27.83 0.89
CA GLY A 60 -20.10 29.22 0.47
C GLY A 60 -18.83 30.03 0.67
N ALA A 61 -18.15 29.87 1.81
CA ALA A 61 -16.87 30.54 2.07
C ALA A 61 -15.79 30.14 1.04
N LEU A 62 -15.63 28.84 0.73
CA LEU A 62 -14.67 28.37 -0.27
C LEU A 62 -14.98 28.88 -1.68
N ALA A 63 -16.27 28.96 -2.05
CA ALA A 63 -16.68 29.52 -3.33
C ALA A 63 -16.38 31.02 -3.42
N LEU A 64 -16.65 31.80 -2.36
CA LEU A 64 -16.32 33.22 -2.30
C LEU A 64 -14.80 33.47 -2.34
N ASP A 65 -14.02 32.66 -1.62
CA ASP A 65 -12.54 32.76 -1.59
C ASP A 65 -11.93 32.44 -2.95
N SER A 66 -12.50 31.49 -3.71
CA SER A 66 -12.02 31.17 -5.06
C SER A 66 -12.16 32.33 -6.04
N GLY A 67 -13.14 33.21 -5.82
CA GLY A 67 -13.45 34.33 -6.70
C GLY A 67 -13.95 33.93 -8.09
N ASP A 68 -14.26 32.66 -8.32
CA ASP A 68 -14.79 32.13 -9.58
C ASP A 68 -16.32 32.31 -9.65
N PRO A 69 -16.85 33.10 -10.61
CA PRO A 69 -18.27 33.34 -10.73
C PRO A 69 -19.10 32.11 -11.08
N ASP A 70 -18.53 31.11 -11.77
CA ASP A 70 -19.25 29.88 -12.10
C ASP A 70 -19.40 29.00 -10.86
N ARG A 71 -18.34 28.88 -10.06
CA ARG A 71 -18.38 28.16 -8.77
C ARG A 71 -19.33 28.81 -7.77
N MET A 72 -19.34 30.16 -7.70
CA MET A 72 -20.29 30.90 -6.85
C MET A 72 -21.74 30.63 -7.27
N ARG A 73 -22.04 30.65 -8.58
CA ARG A 73 -23.39 30.31 -9.11
C ARG A 73 -23.78 28.87 -8.81
N ALA A 74 -22.85 27.92 -8.95
CA ALA A 74 -23.09 26.52 -8.64
C ALA A 74 -23.43 26.30 -7.15
N MET A 75 -22.67 26.91 -6.23
CA MET A 75 -22.98 26.82 -4.80
C MET A 75 -24.27 27.54 -4.43
N GLN A 76 -24.56 28.69 -5.05
CA GLN A 76 -25.83 29.38 -4.85
C GLN A 76 -27.01 28.47 -5.26
N ALA A 77 -26.93 27.80 -6.42
CA ALA A 77 -27.96 26.89 -6.90
C ALA A 77 -28.15 25.67 -5.97
N LEU A 78 -27.06 25.15 -5.40
CA LEU A 78 -27.11 24.03 -4.46
C LEU A 78 -27.76 24.41 -3.12
N LEU A 79 -27.44 25.59 -2.57
CA LEU A 79 -27.90 26.01 -1.25
C LEU A 79 -29.29 26.65 -1.25
N SER A 80 -29.70 27.30 -2.35
CA SER A 80 -30.96 28.06 -2.45
C SER A 80 -32.22 27.28 -2.05
N PRO A 81 -32.40 26.00 -2.46
CA PRO A 81 -33.59 25.22 -2.07
C PRO A 81 -33.74 25.03 -0.56
N HIS A 82 -32.68 25.21 0.21
CA HIS A 82 -32.64 24.93 1.65
C HIS A 82 -32.57 26.19 2.52
N ALA A 83 -32.59 27.38 1.90
CA ALA A 83 -32.42 28.67 2.58
C ALA A 83 -33.57 29.00 3.57
N GLU A 84 -34.78 28.52 3.30
CA GLU A 84 -35.93 28.72 4.20
C GLU A 84 -35.86 27.81 5.43
N ALA A 85 -35.29 26.62 5.27
CA ALA A 85 -35.19 25.62 6.35
C ALA A 85 -33.99 25.85 7.28
N ILE A 86 -32.94 26.51 6.80
CA ILE A 86 -31.68 26.71 7.53
C ILE A 86 -31.33 28.21 7.58
N THR A 87 -31.59 28.84 8.74
CA THR A 87 -31.45 30.29 8.92
C THR A 87 -30.07 30.84 8.55
N GLY A 88 -28.99 30.07 8.78
CA GLY A 88 -27.62 30.50 8.46
C GLY A 88 -27.30 30.61 6.97
N LEU A 89 -27.99 29.84 6.11
CA LEU A 89 -27.66 29.80 4.68
C LEU A 89 -28.12 31.04 3.91
N GLN A 90 -29.12 31.78 4.39
CA GLN A 90 -29.63 32.97 3.71
C GLN A 90 -28.57 34.06 3.55
N ALA A 91 -27.75 34.27 4.58
CA ALA A 91 -26.65 35.23 4.54
C ALA A 91 -25.60 34.83 3.50
N VAL A 92 -25.20 33.56 3.50
CA VAL A 92 -24.22 33.00 2.56
C VAL A 92 -24.70 33.08 1.11
N ILE A 93 -25.96 32.75 0.85
CA ILE A 93 -26.58 32.87 -0.48
C ILE A 93 -26.62 34.33 -0.94
N GLY A 94 -26.93 35.26 -0.03
CA GLY A 94 -26.88 36.69 -0.31
C GLY A 94 -25.49 37.18 -0.69
N ASP A 95 -24.46 36.72 0.01
CA ASP A 95 -23.07 37.08 -0.27
C ASP A 95 -22.55 36.46 -1.59
N LEU A 96 -22.92 35.21 -1.88
CA LEU A 96 -22.66 34.54 -3.17
C LEU A 96 -23.32 35.28 -4.33
N ALA A 97 -24.58 35.68 -4.18
CA ALA A 97 -25.32 36.45 -5.19
C ALA A 97 -24.70 37.84 -5.43
N ALA A 98 -24.22 38.48 -4.37
CA ALA A 98 -23.57 39.79 -4.44
C ALA A 98 -22.12 39.72 -4.94
N GLY A 99 -21.53 38.51 -5.07
CA GLY A 99 -20.12 38.33 -5.39
C GLY A 99 -19.18 39.01 -4.40
N LYS A 100 -19.61 39.18 -3.14
CA LYS A 100 -18.82 39.86 -2.11
C LYS A 100 -17.66 38.96 -1.72
N ARG A 101 -16.47 39.25 -2.23
CA ARG A 101 -15.25 38.61 -1.71
C ARG A 101 -15.16 38.90 -0.23
N VAL A 102 -15.08 37.83 0.57
CA VAL A 102 -14.71 37.95 1.97
C VAL A 102 -13.30 38.51 1.99
N GLN A 103 -13.14 39.77 2.42
CA GLN A 103 -11.83 40.27 2.75
C GLN A 103 -11.37 39.47 3.96
N LYS A 104 -10.60 38.40 3.72
CA LYS A 104 -9.87 37.68 4.76
C LYS A 104 -9.12 38.73 5.56
N ALA A 105 -9.56 38.95 6.81
CA ALA A 105 -8.92 39.93 7.68
C ALA A 105 -7.41 39.65 7.66
N PRO A 106 -6.56 40.67 7.45
CA PRO A 106 -5.12 40.47 7.42
C PRO A 106 -4.71 39.71 8.68
N PRO A 107 -3.86 38.68 8.56
CA PRO A 107 -3.45 37.90 9.72
C PRO A 107 -2.95 38.86 10.80
N PRO A 108 -3.37 38.69 12.07
CA PRO A 108 -2.93 39.56 13.14
C PRO A 108 -1.39 39.63 13.12
N PRO A 109 -0.79 40.82 13.31
CA PRO A 109 0.65 40.98 13.27
C PRO A 109 1.28 39.94 14.21
N ALA A 110 2.21 39.16 13.66
CA ALA A 110 2.87 38.08 14.37
C ALA A 110 3.37 38.61 15.73
N ALA A 111 2.74 38.16 16.80
CA ALA A 111 3.20 38.48 18.15
C ALA A 111 4.63 37.95 18.27
N THR A 112 5.55 38.89 18.43
CA THR A 112 6.97 38.65 18.68
C THR A 112 7.09 37.67 19.85
N ARG A 113 7.35 36.38 19.55
CA ARG A 113 7.70 35.39 20.57
C ARG A 113 9.03 35.83 21.19
N GLN A 114 8.95 36.48 22.35
CA GLN A 114 10.10 36.68 23.22
C GLN A 114 10.70 35.30 23.56
N ALA A 115 11.98 35.15 23.25
CA ALA A 115 12.76 33.99 23.62
C ALA A 115 12.75 33.81 25.16
N PRO A 116 12.50 32.59 25.67
CA PRO A 116 12.63 32.33 27.10
C PRO A 116 14.11 32.47 27.53
N PRO A 117 14.37 32.95 28.75
CA PRO A 117 15.72 33.17 29.26
C PRO A 117 16.50 31.85 29.44
N PRO A 118 17.84 31.87 29.32
CA PRO A 118 18.67 30.67 29.37
C PRO A 118 18.64 30.04 30.76
N ALA A 119 18.17 28.78 30.83
CA ALA A 119 18.22 27.98 32.04
C ALA A 119 19.67 27.61 32.40
N ARG A 120 19.98 27.73 33.71
CA ARG A 120 21.27 27.36 34.31
C ARG A 120 21.56 25.87 34.09
N ARG A 121 22.78 25.59 33.61
CA ARG A 121 23.34 24.23 33.52
C ARG A 121 23.62 23.67 34.92
N THR A 122 22.89 22.62 35.29
CA THR A 122 23.28 21.65 36.32
C THR A 122 24.20 20.59 35.70
N PRO A 123 25.18 20.05 36.45
CA PRO A 123 26.11 19.04 35.93
C PRO A 123 25.43 17.66 35.77
N PRO A 124 25.88 16.83 34.81
CA PRO A 124 25.22 15.57 34.48
C PRO A 124 25.51 14.49 35.52
N ALA A 125 24.44 13.85 35.99
CA ALA A 125 24.47 12.56 36.68
C ALA A 125 24.31 11.42 35.63
N PRO A 126 24.77 10.19 35.92
CA PRO A 126 24.95 9.15 34.90
C PRO A 126 23.61 8.50 34.55
N ALA A 127 23.18 8.64 33.28
CA ALA A 127 22.02 7.94 32.74
C ALA A 127 22.45 7.21 31.45
N ALA A 128 22.50 5.88 31.50
CA ALA A 128 22.79 5.04 30.34
C ALA A 128 21.98 3.73 30.33
N THR A 129 20.92 3.62 31.15
CA THR A 129 20.13 2.38 31.25
C THR A 129 18.72 2.48 30.67
N GLY A 130 18.25 3.66 30.28
CA GLY A 130 16.89 3.86 29.73
C GLY A 130 16.78 3.63 28.22
N GLU A 131 17.84 3.90 27.46
CA GLU A 131 17.78 3.83 25.99
C GLU A 131 17.67 2.39 25.48
N SER A 132 18.31 1.42 26.14
CA SER A 132 18.25 0.01 25.73
C SER A 132 16.87 -0.62 25.95
N THR A 133 16.15 -0.22 27.01
CA THR A 133 14.80 -0.73 27.27
C THR A 133 13.77 -0.24 26.25
N ASP A 134 13.91 1.01 25.80
CA ASP A 134 13.01 1.59 24.81
C ASP A 134 13.21 0.96 23.43
N ILE A 135 14.45 0.64 23.06
CA ILE A 135 14.77 -0.08 21.81
C ILE A 135 14.20 -1.50 21.84
N ILE A 136 14.36 -2.23 22.96
CA ILE A 136 13.82 -3.58 23.10
C ILE A 136 12.29 -3.56 22.94
N ALA A 137 11.59 -2.62 23.57
CA ALA A 137 10.13 -2.51 23.49
C ALA A 137 9.66 -2.21 22.06
N LEU A 138 10.33 -1.28 21.37
CA LEU A 138 10.01 -0.94 19.98
C LEU A 138 10.21 -2.13 19.03
N VAL A 139 11.36 -2.80 19.14
CA VAL A 139 11.71 -3.95 18.28
C VAL A 139 10.80 -5.15 18.57
N ALA A 140 10.42 -5.37 19.83
CA ALA A 140 9.44 -6.39 20.18
C ALA A 140 8.07 -6.13 19.55
N SER A 141 7.62 -4.87 19.50
CA SER A 141 6.37 -4.49 18.83
C SER A 141 6.40 -4.73 17.32
N ILE A 142 7.56 -4.52 16.67
CA ILE A 142 7.74 -4.86 15.25
C ILE A 142 7.61 -6.38 15.05
N LEU A 143 8.28 -7.17 15.90
CA LEU A 143 8.26 -8.64 15.82
C LEU A 143 6.91 -9.27 16.18
N GLU A 144 6.01 -8.54 16.84
CA GLU A 144 4.62 -8.93 17.04
C GLU A 144 3.83 -8.94 15.71
N HIS A 145 4.12 -8.00 14.83
CA HIS A 145 3.47 -7.87 13.52
C HIS A 145 4.22 -8.57 12.39
N MET A 146 5.55 -8.70 12.54
CA MET A 146 6.45 -9.32 11.57
C MET A 146 7.41 -10.31 12.26
N PRO A 147 6.96 -11.52 12.59
CA PRO A 147 7.72 -12.45 13.42
C PRO A 147 9.04 -12.93 12.78
N ASP A 148 9.15 -12.86 11.46
CA ASP A 148 10.33 -13.34 10.73
C ASP A 148 11.22 -12.18 10.22
N ASP A 149 11.04 -10.95 10.72
CA ASP A 149 11.88 -9.81 10.33
C ASP A 149 13.32 -9.97 10.83
N ARG A 150 14.23 -10.25 9.89
CA ARG A 150 15.64 -10.53 10.16
C ARG A 150 16.34 -9.41 10.93
N LYS A 151 16.17 -8.16 10.48
CA LYS A 151 16.88 -7.01 11.08
C LYS A 151 16.43 -6.77 12.52
N SER A 152 15.13 -6.87 12.78
CA SER A 152 14.58 -6.74 14.12
C SER A 152 15.06 -7.86 15.04
N LEU A 153 15.17 -9.11 14.56
CA LEU A 153 15.74 -10.21 15.33
C LEU A 153 17.24 -10.00 15.64
N GLU A 154 18.03 -9.49 14.69
CA GLU A 154 19.44 -9.15 14.89
C GLU A 154 19.61 -8.03 15.95
N VAL A 155 18.82 -6.96 15.84
CA VAL A 155 18.84 -5.86 16.82
C VAL A 155 18.40 -6.34 18.19
N LEU A 156 17.37 -7.18 18.28
CA LEU A 156 16.88 -7.70 19.54
C LEU A 156 17.93 -8.61 20.22
N ALA A 157 18.61 -9.46 19.44
CA ALA A 157 19.69 -10.30 19.95
C ALA A 157 20.89 -9.47 20.46
N ALA A 158 21.24 -8.37 19.78
CA ALA A 158 22.31 -7.47 20.21
C ALA A 158 21.91 -6.58 21.41
N ALA A 159 20.61 -6.29 21.55
CA ALA A 159 20.09 -5.38 22.58
C ALA A 159 19.98 -6.03 23.97
N TYR A 160 20.00 -7.36 24.09
CA TYR A 160 20.04 -8.07 25.37
C TYR A 160 21.49 -8.24 25.86
N PRO A 161 22.01 -7.32 26.71
CA PRO A 161 23.43 -7.26 27.01
C PRO A 161 23.78 -8.09 28.26
N ARG A 162 22.79 -8.68 28.94
CA ARG A 162 22.94 -9.28 30.27
C ARG A 162 22.77 -10.80 30.21
N PRO A 163 23.64 -11.57 30.90
CA PRO A 163 23.47 -13.02 31.06
C PRO A 163 22.12 -13.42 31.68
N ASP A 164 21.49 -12.51 32.42
CA ASP A 164 20.22 -12.73 33.11
C ASP A 164 19.01 -12.78 32.14
N ASP A 165 19.14 -12.21 30.93
CA ASP A 165 18.12 -12.24 29.87
C ASP A 165 18.31 -13.43 28.89
N GLY A 166 19.07 -14.44 29.34
CA GLY A 166 19.45 -15.64 28.58
C GLY A 166 18.32 -16.31 27.77
N PRO A 167 17.11 -16.56 28.32
CA PRO A 167 16.06 -17.26 27.56
C PRO A 167 15.50 -16.42 26.41
N GLN A 168 15.40 -15.10 26.57
CA GLN A 168 14.86 -14.20 25.53
C GLN A 168 15.85 -14.05 24.38
N THR A 169 17.12 -13.83 24.73
CA THR A 169 18.23 -13.80 23.75
C THR A 169 18.30 -15.09 22.96
N THR A 170 18.20 -16.24 23.63
CA THR A 170 18.27 -17.54 22.98
C THR A 170 17.09 -17.81 22.06
N ASN A 171 15.87 -17.39 22.46
CA ASN A 171 14.69 -17.49 21.61
C ASN A 171 14.84 -16.64 20.32
N SER A 172 15.33 -15.40 20.45
CA SER A 172 15.57 -14.52 19.30
C SER A 172 16.63 -15.09 18.35
N LEU A 173 17.74 -15.62 18.87
CA LEU A 173 18.79 -16.25 18.07
C LEU A 173 18.31 -17.52 17.37
N PHE A 174 17.48 -18.34 18.03
CA PHE A 174 16.89 -19.53 17.43
C PHE A 174 15.96 -19.17 16.26
N ARG A 175 15.09 -18.17 16.44
CA ARG A 175 14.21 -17.68 15.36
C ARG A 175 15.02 -17.14 14.19
N LEU A 176 16.10 -16.40 14.47
CA LEU A 176 16.96 -15.86 13.44
C LEU A 176 17.69 -16.96 12.65
N ALA A 177 18.18 -18.01 13.31
CA ALA A 177 18.76 -19.17 12.65
C ALA A 177 17.77 -19.86 11.69
N GLU A 178 16.51 -20.04 12.10
CA GLU A 178 15.46 -20.61 11.24
C GLU A 178 15.16 -19.72 10.02
N VAL A 179 15.12 -18.40 10.20
CA VAL A 179 14.94 -17.43 9.10
C VAL A 179 16.11 -17.54 8.10
N LEU A 180 17.35 -17.65 8.57
CA LEU A 180 18.53 -17.77 7.70
C LEU A 180 18.54 -19.10 6.92
N ILE A 181 18.15 -20.20 7.56
CA ILE A 181 18.02 -21.52 6.89
C ILE A 181 16.96 -21.45 5.79
N ARG A 182 15.79 -20.85 6.08
CA ARG A 182 14.69 -20.70 5.11
C ARG A 182 15.08 -19.81 3.93
N ALA A 183 15.80 -18.72 4.19
CA ALA A 183 16.30 -17.79 3.18
C ALA A 183 17.51 -18.33 2.38
N GLN A 184 18.05 -19.49 2.78
CA GLN A 184 19.27 -20.09 2.22
C GLN A 184 20.53 -19.18 2.27
N ASP A 185 20.57 -18.21 3.19
CA ASP A 185 21.70 -17.28 3.32
C ASP A 185 22.84 -17.92 4.12
N ARG A 186 23.69 -18.66 3.42
CA ARG A 186 24.84 -19.38 4.01
C ARG A 186 25.91 -18.46 4.58
N ALA A 187 26.11 -17.28 4.00
CA ALA A 187 27.13 -16.34 4.46
C ALA A 187 26.75 -15.78 5.84
N ALA A 188 25.49 -15.36 6.00
CA ALA A 188 24.98 -14.91 7.27
C ALA A 188 24.88 -16.05 8.30
N ALA A 189 24.47 -17.25 7.89
CA ALA A 189 24.41 -18.42 8.77
C ALA A 189 25.79 -18.78 9.34
N ALA A 190 26.87 -18.65 8.56
CA ALA A 190 28.23 -18.89 9.04
C ALA A 190 28.68 -17.86 10.09
N GLY A 191 28.35 -16.57 9.89
CA GLY A 191 28.61 -15.53 10.89
C GLY A 191 27.87 -15.80 12.20
N MET A 192 26.59 -16.18 12.11
CA MET A 192 25.76 -16.50 13.26
C MET A 192 26.23 -17.72 14.05
N LEU A 193 26.77 -18.73 13.36
CA LEU A 193 27.30 -19.92 14.02
C LEU A 193 28.44 -19.55 14.98
N ALA A 194 29.34 -18.66 14.55
CA ALA A 194 30.46 -18.21 15.40
C ALA A 194 29.97 -17.47 16.67
N GLU A 195 28.90 -16.69 16.55
CA GLU A 195 28.29 -15.99 17.70
C GLU A 195 27.62 -16.98 18.68
N LEU A 196 26.89 -17.97 18.16
CA LEU A 196 26.26 -19.02 18.96
C LEU A 196 27.29 -19.91 19.67
N GLU A 197 28.42 -20.21 19.03
CA GLU A 197 29.52 -20.96 19.66
C GLU A 197 30.15 -20.20 20.83
N ALA A 198 30.31 -18.88 20.72
CA ALA A 198 30.81 -18.04 21.81
C ALA A 198 29.87 -18.04 23.03
N LEU A 199 28.56 -18.17 22.80
CA LEU A 199 27.53 -18.20 23.84
C LEU A 199 27.30 -19.59 24.46
N ARG A 200 27.94 -20.64 23.93
CA ARG A 200 27.76 -22.04 24.37
C ARG A 200 28.02 -22.27 25.86
N GLN A 201 28.90 -21.48 26.48
CA GLN A 201 29.24 -21.61 27.91
C GLN A 201 28.18 -20.99 28.82
N VAL A 202 27.38 -20.06 28.30
CA VAL A 202 26.42 -19.26 29.07
C VAL A 202 24.98 -19.74 28.86
N ALA A 203 24.64 -20.21 27.66
CA ALA A 203 23.30 -20.65 27.30
C ALA A 203 23.32 -22.05 26.67
N PRO A 204 22.95 -23.13 27.40
CA PRO A 204 22.97 -24.50 26.85
C PRO A 204 21.99 -24.70 25.69
N GLU A 205 20.95 -23.88 25.60
CA GLU A 205 19.97 -23.90 24.50
C GLU A 205 20.56 -23.42 23.16
N ALA A 206 21.62 -22.59 23.18
CA ALA A 206 22.33 -22.15 21.98
C ALA A 206 22.97 -23.32 21.20
N VAL A 207 23.26 -24.44 21.89
CA VAL A 207 23.82 -25.66 21.27
C VAL A 207 22.88 -26.23 20.21
N GLN A 208 21.56 -26.16 20.44
CA GLN A 208 20.59 -26.70 19.50
C GLN A 208 20.52 -25.87 18.21
N ALA A 209 20.51 -24.54 18.33
CA ALA A 209 20.52 -23.62 17.20
C ALA A 209 21.83 -23.76 16.39
N ALA A 210 22.98 -23.79 17.06
CA ALA A 210 24.28 -24.02 16.44
C ALA A 210 24.32 -25.36 15.67
N SER A 211 23.83 -26.44 16.27
CA SER A 211 23.79 -27.77 15.61
C SER A 211 22.96 -27.76 14.33
N ARG A 212 21.86 -27.00 14.28
CA ARG A 212 21.03 -26.87 13.07
C ARG A 212 21.72 -26.07 11.98
N LEU A 213 22.37 -24.95 12.34
CA LEU A 213 23.15 -24.16 11.38
C LEU A 213 24.36 -24.95 10.86
N GLU A 214 25.05 -25.70 11.72
CA GLU A 214 26.12 -26.61 11.31
C GLU A 214 25.61 -27.67 10.32
N GLN A 215 24.47 -28.30 10.58
CA GLN A 215 23.87 -29.24 9.63
C GLN A 215 23.56 -28.55 8.30
N PHE A 216 22.97 -27.36 8.32
CA PHE A 216 22.67 -26.58 7.11
C PHE A 216 23.93 -26.20 6.30
N LEU A 217 25.02 -25.83 6.98
CA LEU A 217 26.29 -25.45 6.35
C LEU A 217 27.09 -26.68 5.87
N ASN A 218 27.04 -27.79 6.61
CA ASN A 218 27.71 -29.05 6.29
C ASN A 218 26.98 -29.89 5.23
N VAL A 219 25.70 -29.62 4.98
CA VAL A 219 25.04 -30.05 3.75
C VAL A 219 25.72 -29.30 2.61
N ALA A 220 26.79 -29.92 2.09
CA ALA A 220 27.51 -29.45 0.93
C ALA A 220 26.48 -29.03 -0.12
N PRO A 221 26.61 -27.82 -0.72
CA PRO A 221 25.75 -27.50 -1.85
C PRO A 221 26.02 -28.62 -2.85
N ALA A 222 25.01 -29.43 -3.17
CA ALA A 222 25.18 -30.54 -4.10
C ALA A 222 25.89 -29.96 -5.30
N ALA A 223 27.16 -30.34 -5.48
CA ALA A 223 28.07 -29.64 -6.35
C ALA A 223 27.41 -29.60 -7.73
N ALA A 224 27.15 -28.39 -8.22
CA ALA A 224 26.72 -28.19 -9.59
C ALA A 224 27.86 -28.70 -10.46
N ALA A 225 27.75 -29.97 -10.89
CA ALA A 225 28.62 -30.55 -11.88
C ALA A 225 28.56 -29.66 -13.13
N PRO A 226 29.66 -29.50 -13.88
CA PRO A 226 29.62 -28.83 -15.17
C PRO A 226 28.76 -29.67 -16.09
N VAL A 227 27.52 -29.25 -16.31
CA VAL A 227 26.55 -29.96 -17.14
C VAL A 227 26.96 -29.73 -18.59
N ALA A 228 27.70 -30.70 -19.15
CA ALA A 228 27.58 -31.00 -20.56
C ALA A 228 26.09 -31.26 -20.83
N GLN A 229 25.47 -30.40 -21.64
CA GLN A 229 24.06 -30.45 -22.03
C GLN A 229 23.70 -31.83 -22.59
N THR A 230 23.28 -32.72 -21.70
CA THR A 230 22.55 -33.92 -22.04
C THR A 230 21.22 -33.73 -21.34
N ALA A 231 20.21 -33.36 -22.12
CA ALA A 231 18.88 -33.03 -21.64
C ALA A 231 18.37 -34.12 -20.69
N PRO A 232 18.13 -33.82 -19.40
CA PRO A 232 17.34 -34.72 -18.59
C PRO A 232 15.90 -34.70 -19.14
N PRO A 233 15.19 -35.85 -19.16
CA PRO A 233 13.76 -35.85 -19.41
C PRO A 233 13.10 -35.10 -18.26
N VAL A 234 12.74 -33.84 -18.53
CA VAL A 234 12.03 -32.96 -17.62
C VAL A 234 10.65 -33.57 -17.43
N GLY A 235 10.46 -34.28 -16.33
CA GLY A 235 9.13 -34.46 -15.76
C GLY A 235 8.66 -33.10 -15.25
N SER A 236 8.19 -32.25 -16.17
CA SER A 236 7.63 -30.95 -15.85
C SER A 236 6.34 -31.18 -15.08
N VAL A 237 6.42 -31.12 -13.75
CA VAL A 237 5.21 -30.99 -12.94
C VAL A 237 4.53 -29.71 -13.43
N PRO A 238 3.29 -29.77 -13.94
CA PRO A 238 2.61 -28.60 -14.46
C PRO A 238 2.54 -27.54 -13.36
N LEU A 239 3.03 -26.33 -13.66
CA LEU A 239 2.95 -25.20 -12.74
C LEU A 239 1.46 -24.93 -12.49
N SER A 240 1.02 -25.10 -11.25
CA SER A 240 -0.35 -24.76 -10.89
C SER A 240 -0.51 -23.25 -10.86
N LEU A 241 -1.24 -22.71 -11.83
CA LEU A 241 -1.62 -21.29 -11.88
C LEU A 241 -2.85 -20.97 -11.01
N ALA A 242 -3.29 -21.91 -10.18
CA ALA A 242 -4.39 -21.70 -9.25
C ALA A 242 -4.06 -20.59 -8.25
N ILE A 243 -5.06 -19.78 -7.93
CA ILE A 243 -4.96 -18.70 -6.96
C ILE A 243 -5.27 -19.25 -5.58
N ASP A 244 -4.24 -19.48 -4.77
CA ASP A 244 -4.35 -19.89 -3.38
C ASP A 244 -3.82 -18.80 -2.42
N ALA A 245 -3.99 -19.02 -1.12
CA ALA A 245 -3.53 -18.09 -0.10
C ALA A 245 -1.99 -17.88 -0.12
N THR A 246 -1.23 -18.88 -0.56
CA THR A 246 0.23 -18.78 -0.65
C THR A 246 0.63 -17.85 -1.79
N ARG A 247 0.00 -18.01 -2.95
CA ARG A 247 0.17 -17.13 -4.11
C ARG A 247 -0.26 -15.71 -3.79
N ARG A 248 -1.38 -15.53 -3.09
CA ARG A 248 -1.84 -14.20 -2.64
C ARG A 248 -0.80 -13.49 -1.79
N ARG A 249 -0.22 -14.19 -0.82
CA ARG A 249 0.87 -13.66 0.01
C ARG A 249 2.12 -13.32 -0.82
N ALA A 250 2.47 -14.16 -1.79
CA ALA A 250 3.62 -13.92 -2.66
C ALA A 250 3.42 -12.70 -3.58
N VAL A 251 2.22 -12.52 -4.15
CA VAL A 251 1.89 -11.31 -4.94
C VAL A 251 1.94 -10.07 -4.07
N LEU A 252 1.32 -10.12 -2.88
CA LEU A 252 1.37 -9.00 -1.94
C LEU A 252 2.81 -8.60 -1.62
N ALA A 253 3.68 -9.57 -1.31
CA ALA A 253 5.08 -9.29 -1.02
C ALA A 253 5.78 -8.56 -2.20
N ASP A 254 5.59 -9.02 -3.43
CA ASP A 254 6.16 -8.39 -4.62
C ASP A 254 5.65 -6.94 -4.81
N GLU A 255 4.37 -6.67 -4.53
CA GLU A 255 3.78 -5.33 -4.61
C GLU A 255 4.23 -4.42 -3.46
N MET A 256 4.42 -4.98 -2.27
CA MET A 256 4.98 -4.27 -1.11
C MET A 256 6.43 -3.87 -1.36
N ASP A 257 7.24 -4.76 -1.95
CA ASP A 257 8.62 -4.48 -2.31
C ASP A 257 8.70 -3.33 -3.33
N LEU A 258 7.80 -3.33 -4.33
CA LEU A 258 7.69 -2.22 -5.27
C LEU A 258 7.34 -0.92 -4.54
N LEU A 259 6.32 -0.88 -3.69
CA LEU A 259 5.93 0.34 -2.96
C LEU A 259 7.01 0.84 -2.02
N TRP A 260 7.67 -0.08 -1.33
CA TRP A 260 8.77 0.25 -0.44
C TRP A 260 9.91 0.93 -1.19
N ASP A 261 10.29 0.37 -2.34
CA ASP A 261 11.29 0.96 -3.20
C ASP A 261 10.93 2.37 -3.67
N LEU A 262 9.65 2.61 -4.01
CA LEU A 262 9.17 3.92 -4.41
C LEU A 262 9.19 4.92 -3.25
N LYS A 263 8.87 4.47 -2.03
CA LYS A 263 8.99 5.27 -0.80
C LYS A 263 10.45 5.64 -0.54
N GLN A 264 11.38 4.69 -0.65
CA GLN A 264 12.82 4.91 -0.42
C GLN A 264 13.41 5.94 -1.39
N GLN A 265 12.90 6.00 -2.62
CA GLN A 265 13.30 6.98 -3.62
C GLN A 265 12.61 8.35 -3.43
N GLY A 266 11.71 8.50 -2.45
CA GLY A 266 10.96 9.72 -2.22
C GLY A 266 9.90 10.03 -3.29
N LEU A 267 9.55 9.04 -4.13
CA LEU A 267 8.56 9.19 -5.20
C LEU A 267 7.13 9.12 -4.68
N VAL A 268 6.93 8.42 -3.56
CA VAL A 268 5.65 8.29 -2.87
C VAL A 268 5.83 8.78 -1.44
N THR A 269 4.87 9.56 -0.95
CA THR A 269 4.88 10.05 0.43
C THR A 269 4.57 8.91 1.40
N GLU A 270 4.97 9.07 2.67
CA GLU A 270 4.67 8.08 3.70
C GLU A 270 3.16 7.84 3.89
N ALA A 271 2.36 8.89 3.83
CA ALA A 271 0.90 8.79 3.94
C ALA A 271 0.29 7.99 2.78
N LEU A 272 0.75 8.21 1.54
CA LEU A 272 0.30 7.45 0.38
C LEU A 272 0.76 6.00 0.47
N TYR A 273 2.02 5.75 0.83
CA TYR A 273 2.54 4.40 1.06
C TYR A 273 1.66 3.63 2.05
N ALA A 274 1.45 4.19 3.26
CA ALA A 274 0.65 3.53 4.29
C ALA A 274 -0.80 3.27 3.83
N GLY A 275 -1.38 4.22 3.09
CA GLY A 275 -2.70 4.07 2.49
C GLY A 275 -2.77 2.88 1.52
N VAL A 276 -1.84 2.79 0.57
CA VAL A 276 -1.83 1.72 -0.44
C VAL A 276 -1.52 0.36 0.18
N VAL A 277 -0.61 0.29 1.17
CA VAL A 277 -0.31 -0.96 1.91
C VAL A 277 -1.56 -1.52 2.57
N ARG A 278 -2.34 -0.66 3.23
CA ARG A 278 -3.60 -1.05 3.84
C ARG A 278 -4.58 -1.57 2.78
N ASP A 279 -4.76 -0.84 1.69
CA ASP A 279 -5.70 -1.22 0.63
C ASP A 279 -5.31 -2.58 0.01
N LEU A 280 -4.02 -2.83 -0.24
CA LEU A 280 -3.53 -4.11 -0.75
C LEU A 280 -3.74 -5.25 0.26
N THR A 281 -3.55 -4.99 1.55
CA THR A 281 -3.81 -5.97 2.60
C THR A 281 -5.30 -6.34 2.68
N GLU A 282 -6.18 -5.34 2.57
CA GLU A 282 -7.64 -5.56 2.51
C GLU A 282 -8.03 -6.38 1.27
N LEU A 283 -7.49 -6.05 0.09
CA LEU A 283 -7.75 -6.80 -1.15
C LEU A 283 -7.30 -8.27 -1.05
N THR A 284 -6.15 -8.55 -0.43
CA THR A 284 -5.67 -9.93 -0.27
C THR A 284 -6.52 -10.78 0.67
N SER A 285 -7.21 -10.13 1.61
CA SER A 285 -8.10 -10.78 2.58
C SER A 285 -9.46 -11.15 1.99
N SER A 286 -9.82 -10.54 0.86
CA SER A 286 -11.05 -10.88 0.13
C SER A 286 -10.85 -12.13 -0.72
N ASP A 287 -11.82 -13.06 -0.67
CA ASP A 287 -11.84 -14.23 -1.56
C ASP A 287 -12.13 -13.88 -3.04
N SER A 288 -12.56 -12.63 -3.30
CA SER A 288 -12.80 -12.17 -4.67
C SER A 288 -11.51 -12.12 -5.49
N ILE A 289 -11.64 -12.36 -6.79
CA ILE A 289 -10.52 -12.28 -7.75
C ILE A 289 -10.47 -10.84 -8.25
N THR A 290 -9.60 -10.05 -7.63
CA THR A 290 -9.34 -8.66 -7.98
C THR A 290 -7.85 -8.49 -8.31
N THR A 291 -7.54 -7.47 -9.11
CA THR A 291 -6.16 -7.13 -9.45
C THR A 291 -5.45 -6.63 -8.19
N ILE A 292 -4.36 -7.29 -7.80
CA ILE A 292 -3.52 -6.85 -6.68
C ILE A 292 -2.32 -6.12 -7.27
N SER A 293 -2.37 -4.78 -7.25
CA SER A 293 -1.31 -3.94 -7.82
C SER A 293 -1.12 -2.66 -7.01
N ALA A 294 0.13 -2.36 -6.67
CA ALA A 294 0.55 -1.10 -6.08
C ALA A 294 0.17 0.10 -6.96
N LEU A 295 0.35 -0.03 -8.28
CA LEU A 295 0.03 1.04 -9.23
C LEU A 295 -1.47 1.36 -9.30
N HIS A 296 -2.35 0.36 -9.28
CA HIS A 296 -3.79 0.57 -9.11
C HIS A 296 -4.11 1.31 -7.81
N GLY A 297 -3.52 0.92 -6.69
CA GLY A 297 -3.74 1.60 -5.41
C GLY A 297 -3.32 3.07 -5.42
N LEU A 298 -2.18 3.38 -6.06
CA LEU A 298 -1.72 4.77 -6.25
C LEU A 298 -2.67 5.55 -7.17
N SER A 299 -3.09 4.95 -8.29
CA SER A 299 -4.03 5.56 -9.24
C SER A 299 -5.38 5.85 -8.58
N PHE A 300 -5.91 4.88 -7.83
CA PHE A 300 -7.19 5.00 -7.13
C PHE A 300 -7.18 6.13 -6.09
N ARG A 301 -6.04 6.36 -5.44
CA ARG A 301 -5.84 7.48 -4.50
C ARG A 301 -5.55 8.82 -5.17
N GLY A 302 -5.65 8.91 -6.50
CA GLY A 302 -5.46 10.17 -7.23
C GLY A 302 -4.02 10.67 -7.21
N PHE A 303 -3.03 9.77 -7.20
CA PHE A 303 -1.63 10.18 -7.23
C PHE A 303 -1.27 10.91 -8.55
N ALA A 304 -1.13 12.24 -8.50
CA ALA A 304 -0.89 13.07 -9.67
C ALA A 304 0.43 12.78 -10.41
N GLY A 305 1.41 12.14 -9.76
CA GLY A 305 2.72 11.85 -10.32
C GLY A 305 2.84 10.50 -11.04
N LEU A 306 1.71 9.84 -11.34
CA LEU A 306 1.71 8.46 -11.83
C LEU A 306 2.49 8.28 -13.15
N ASP A 307 2.35 9.19 -14.12
CA ASP A 307 3.06 9.07 -15.40
C ASP A 307 4.58 9.15 -15.24
N ALA A 308 5.06 10.10 -14.43
CA ALA A 308 6.48 10.24 -14.13
C ALA A 308 7.02 9.02 -13.35
N LEU A 309 6.19 8.43 -12.49
CA LEU A 309 6.50 7.20 -11.77
C LEU A 309 6.65 6.01 -12.72
N LEU A 310 5.74 5.83 -13.67
CA LEU A 310 5.77 4.76 -14.67
C LEU A 310 7.06 4.82 -15.50
N VAL A 311 7.45 6.02 -15.96
CA VAL A 311 8.70 6.20 -16.71
C VAL A 311 9.92 5.77 -15.88
N GLN A 312 9.95 6.11 -14.60
CA GLN A 312 11.05 5.72 -13.70
C GLN A 312 11.09 4.22 -13.42
N ILE A 313 9.93 3.60 -13.15
CA ILE A 313 9.83 2.14 -12.96
C ILE A 313 10.27 1.43 -14.24
N GLY A 314 9.81 1.89 -15.40
CA GLY A 314 10.19 1.35 -16.70
C GLY A 314 11.69 1.45 -16.96
N ALA A 315 12.28 2.61 -16.74
CA ALA A 315 13.73 2.80 -16.86
C ALA A 315 14.52 1.86 -15.94
N ARG A 316 14.08 1.71 -14.68
CA ARG A 316 14.71 0.83 -13.70
C ARG A 316 14.61 -0.65 -14.08
N ALA A 317 13.44 -1.08 -14.52
CA ALA A 317 13.20 -2.46 -14.94
C ALA A 317 13.76 -2.77 -16.34
N SER A 318 14.29 -1.76 -17.06
CA SER A 318 14.65 -1.85 -18.47
C SER A 318 13.48 -2.31 -19.35
N VAL A 319 12.28 -1.81 -19.03
CA VAL A 319 11.02 -2.17 -19.67
C VAL A 319 10.33 -0.88 -20.16
N PRO A 320 9.98 -0.76 -21.44
CA PRO A 320 9.28 0.41 -21.94
C PRO A 320 7.83 0.48 -21.43
N VAL A 321 7.32 1.70 -21.30
CA VAL A 321 5.91 1.96 -20.99
C VAL A 321 5.12 2.02 -22.30
N ILE A 322 4.00 1.30 -22.38
CA ILE A 322 3.12 1.28 -23.57
C ILE A 322 1.66 1.50 -23.19
N ALA A 323 0.86 1.90 -24.18
CA ALA A 323 -0.59 1.88 -24.11
C ALA A 323 -1.14 0.73 -24.96
N LEU A 324 -2.03 -0.09 -24.41
CA LEU A 324 -2.60 -1.23 -25.14
C LEU A 324 -3.72 -0.84 -26.11
N VAL A 325 -4.24 0.38 -26.05
CA VAL A 325 -5.37 0.85 -26.88
C VAL A 325 -5.12 0.72 -28.40
N GLY A 326 -3.85 0.71 -28.82
CA GLY A 326 -3.47 0.58 -30.23
C GLY A 326 -3.21 -0.86 -30.71
N PHE A 327 -3.29 -1.85 -29.83
CA PHE A 327 -2.96 -3.24 -30.13
C PHE A 327 -4.22 -4.10 -30.26
N ASP A 328 -4.26 -4.99 -31.25
CA ASP A 328 -5.32 -6.01 -31.33
C ASP A 328 -4.91 -7.24 -30.51
N LEU A 329 -5.51 -7.35 -29.32
CA LEU A 329 -5.21 -8.42 -28.35
C LEU A 329 -5.57 -9.80 -28.94
N GLN A 330 -4.58 -10.63 -29.25
CA GLN A 330 -4.83 -11.90 -29.92
C GLN A 330 -5.36 -12.98 -28.96
N PRO A 331 -6.56 -13.55 -29.17
CA PRO A 331 -7.13 -14.56 -28.26
C PRO A 331 -6.28 -15.81 -28.09
N GLY A 332 -5.58 -16.25 -29.14
CA GLY A 332 -4.65 -17.37 -29.06
C GLY A 332 -3.40 -17.09 -28.21
N VAL A 333 -3.12 -15.83 -27.88
CA VAL A 333 -1.96 -15.43 -27.07
C VAL A 333 -2.35 -15.29 -25.60
N PHE A 334 -3.35 -14.47 -25.25
CA PHE A 334 -3.81 -14.38 -23.86
C PHE A 334 -4.50 -15.65 -23.38
N GLY A 335 -5.16 -16.40 -24.28
CA GLY A 335 -5.85 -17.67 -23.99
C GLY A 335 -4.94 -18.78 -23.46
N ALA A 336 -3.62 -18.60 -23.51
CA ALA A 336 -2.65 -19.53 -22.95
C ALA A 336 -2.62 -19.52 -21.40
N LEU A 337 -3.19 -18.50 -20.75
CA LEU A 337 -3.25 -18.39 -19.28
C LEU A 337 -4.71 -18.37 -18.80
N PRO A 338 -5.02 -18.74 -17.56
CA PRO A 338 -6.38 -18.57 -17.01
C PRO A 338 -6.75 -17.09 -16.83
N LEU A 339 -7.99 -16.71 -17.15
CA LEU A 339 -8.49 -15.32 -17.00
C LEU A 339 -8.32 -14.80 -15.56
N ASP A 340 -8.61 -15.65 -14.58
CA ASP A 340 -8.45 -15.34 -13.17
C ASP A 340 -7.00 -14.98 -12.84
N TYR A 341 -6.05 -15.72 -13.41
CA TYR A 341 -4.62 -15.46 -13.23
C TYR A 341 -4.21 -14.12 -13.86
N LEU A 342 -4.68 -13.83 -15.10
CA LEU A 342 -4.42 -12.57 -15.80
C LEU A 342 -4.90 -11.37 -14.97
N THR A 343 -6.14 -11.47 -14.47
CA THR A 343 -6.78 -10.44 -13.62
C THR A 343 -5.99 -10.26 -12.33
N PHE A 344 -5.75 -11.34 -11.61
CA PHE A 344 -5.15 -11.33 -10.29
C PHE A 344 -3.72 -10.78 -10.28
N GLN A 345 -2.90 -11.19 -11.24
CA GLN A 345 -1.48 -10.80 -11.34
C GLN A 345 -1.26 -9.47 -12.06
N GLY A 346 -2.28 -8.89 -12.68
CA GLY A 346 -2.10 -7.65 -13.43
C GLY A 346 -1.29 -7.84 -14.71
N VAL A 347 -1.56 -8.90 -15.48
CA VAL A 347 -0.78 -9.27 -16.67
C VAL A 347 -1.67 -9.60 -17.87
N ILE A 348 -1.26 -9.20 -19.08
CA ILE A 348 -1.95 -9.50 -20.33
C ILE A 348 -0.92 -9.82 -21.43
N PRO A 349 -0.79 -11.10 -21.84
CA PRO A 349 -0.11 -11.46 -23.09
C PRO A 349 -0.92 -10.93 -24.27
N PHE A 350 -0.38 -10.01 -25.06
CA PHE A 350 -1.17 -9.32 -26.08
C PHE A 350 -0.83 -9.70 -27.51
N GLU A 351 0.42 -10.07 -27.79
CA GLU A 351 0.90 -10.36 -29.13
C GLU A 351 2.05 -11.38 -29.13
N ARG A 352 2.26 -12.05 -30.26
CA ARG A 352 3.40 -12.94 -30.50
C ARG A 352 4.25 -12.38 -31.63
N LEU A 353 5.52 -12.11 -31.35
CA LEU A 353 6.48 -11.66 -32.34
C LEU A 353 7.53 -12.75 -32.57
N GLY A 354 7.39 -13.48 -33.68
CA GLY A 354 8.23 -14.64 -33.96
C GLY A 354 8.06 -15.75 -32.91
N GLY A 355 9.14 -16.11 -32.22
CA GLY A 355 9.16 -17.14 -31.18
C GLY A 355 8.84 -16.63 -29.77
N GLU A 356 8.55 -15.34 -29.61
CA GLU A 356 8.49 -14.66 -28.33
C GLU A 356 7.11 -14.05 -28.10
N ILE A 357 6.67 -13.96 -26.84
CA ILE A 357 5.39 -13.37 -26.46
C ILE A 357 5.62 -11.99 -25.84
N LEU A 358 4.85 -11.01 -26.30
CA LEU A 358 4.81 -9.68 -25.71
C LEU A 358 3.77 -9.65 -24.59
N VAL A 359 4.19 -9.24 -23.39
CA VAL A 359 3.36 -9.27 -22.18
C VAL A 359 3.33 -7.88 -21.54
N ALA A 360 2.13 -7.33 -21.40
CA ALA A 360 1.90 -6.13 -20.59
C ALA A 360 1.77 -6.52 -19.12
N VAL A 361 2.45 -5.80 -18.23
CA VAL A 361 2.47 -6.07 -16.78
C VAL A 361 2.37 -4.78 -15.98
N LEU A 362 1.74 -4.85 -14.80
CA LEU A 362 1.70 -3.73 -13.84
C LEU A 362 2.95 -3.68 -12.95
N ASN A 363 3.52 -4.84 -12.59
CA ASN A 363 4.74 -4.92 -11.79
C ASN A 363 5.88 -5.60 -12.56
N PRO A 364 6.68 -4.85 -13.34
CA PRO A 364 7.79 -5.39 -14.12
C PRO A 364 9.00 -5.78 -13.25
N VAL A 365 9.02 -5.38 -11.98
CA VAL A 365 10.15 -5.61 -11.07
C VAL A 365 10.10 -7.02 -10.47
N SER A 366 8.90 -7.61 -10.35
CA SER A 366 8.75 -8.96 -9.81
C SER A 366 9.46 -10.01 -10.68
N ALA A 367 10.61 -10.49 -10.18
CA ALA A 367 11.34 -11.59 -10.81
C ALA A 367 10.52 -12.90 -10.76
N ARG A 368 9.76 -13.11 -9.68
CA ARG A 368 8.87 -14.26 -9.52
C ARG A 368 7.83 -14.31 -10.64
N LEU A 369 7.12 -13.19 -10.88
CA LEU A 369 6.11 -13.09 -11.92
C LEU A 369 6.69 -13.36 -13.31
N ARG A 370 7.84 -12.76 -13.63
CA ARG A 370 8.49 -12.97 -14.95
C ARG A 370 8.91 -14.42 -15.17
N ASN A 371 9.54 -15.04 -14.17
CA ASN A 371 9.95 -16.44 -14.26
C ASN A 371 8.75 -17.37 -14.40
N GLU A 372 7.68 -17.12 -13.64
CA GLU A 372 6.44 -17.88 -13.72
C GLU A 372 5.80 -17.76 -15.11
N LEU A 373 5.66 -16.55 -15.64
CA LEU A 373 5.08 -16.32 -16.96
C LEU A 373 5.87 -17.01 -18.08
N SER A 374 7.20 -16.90 -18.05
CA SER A 374 8.06 -17.57 -19.03
C SER A 374 7.92 -19.10 -18.96
N ALA A 375 7.81 -19.65 -17.74
CA ALA A 375 7.60 -21.08 -17.54
C ALA A 375 6.20 -21.53 -17.99
N ALA A 376 5.15 -20.76 -17.68
CA ALA A 376 3.77 -21.06 -18.03
C ALA A 376 3.52 -20.99 -19.55
N LEU A 377 4.13 -20.01 -20.21
CA LEU A 377 3.98 -19.81 -21.66
C LEU A 377 4.94 -20.68 -22.49
N GLY A 378 5.99 -21.23 -21.86
CA GLY A 378 6.94 -22.13 -22.51
C GLY A 378 7.82 -21.46 -23.58
N CYS A 379 7.93 -20.14 -23.55
CA CYS A 379 8.73 -19.36 -24.50
C CYS A 379 9.29 -18.09 -23.87
N PRO A 380 10.31 -17.44 -24.49
CA PRO A 380 10.79 -16.14 -24.04
C PRO A 380 9.67 -15.10 -24.08
N CYS A 381 9.64 -14.24 -23.05
CA CYS A 381 8.66 -13.18 -22.89
C CYS A 381 9.37 -11.82 -22.90
N HIS A 382 8.80 -10.86 -23.64
CA HIS A 382 9.19 -9.45 -23.58
C HIS A 382 8.15 -8.67 -22.81
N TYR A 383 8.60 -8.00 -21.75
CA TYR A 383 7.72 -7.31 -20.82
C TYR A 383 7.59 -5.84 -21.20
N PHE A 384 6.38 -5.31 -21.01
CA PHE A 384 6.03 -3.92 -21.21
C PHE A 384 5.26 -3.45 -19.97
N LEU A 385 5.61 -2.27 -19.45
CA LEU A 385 4.88 -1.65 -18.35
C LEU A 385 3.65 -0.95 -18.93
N ILE A 386 2.51 -1.08 -18.27
CA ILE A 386 1.25 -0.46 -18.70
C ILE A 386 0.66 0.43 -17.60
N PRO A 387 0.03 1.57 -17.95
CA PRO A 387 -0.77 2.33 -16.99
C PRO A 387 -1.95 1.51 -16.45
N PRO A 388 -2.34 1.68 -15.17
CA PRO A 388 -3.48 0.97 -14.58
C PRO A 388 -4.81 1.14 -15.34
N ALA A 389 -5.11 2.36 -15.80
CA ALA A 389 -6.33 2.62 -16.56
C ALA A 389 -6.37 1.87 -17.89
N ASP A 390 -5.23 1.81 -18.59
CA ASP A 390 -5.10 1.08 -19.86
C ASP A 390 -5.21 -0.43 -19.63
N PHE A 391 -4.70 -0.93 -18.50
CA PHE A 391 -4.87 -2.32 -18.10
C PHE A 391 -6.35 -2.67 -17.90
N ASP A 392 -7.11 -1.83 -17.21
CA ASP A 392 -8.54 -2.10 -16.96
C ASP A 392 -9.33 -2.15 -18.27
N ILE A 393 -9.07 -1.22 -19.20
CA ILE A 393 -9.69 -1.21 -20.53
C ILE A 393 -9.33 -2.49 -21.30
N ALA A 394 -8.05 -2.86 -21.32
CA ALA A 394 -7.59 -4.06 -22.02
C ALA A 394 -8.18 -5.34 -21.39
N LEU A 395 -8.27 -5.40 -20.06
CA LEU A 395 -8.81 -6.55 -19.35
C LEU A 395 -10.29 -6.75 -19.67
N GLU A 396 -11.08 -5.68 -19.80
CA GLU A 396 -12.49 -5.79 -20.23
C GLU A 396 -12.61 -6.37 -21.64
N VAL A 397 -11.72 -5.99 -22.57
CA VAL A 397 -11.67 -6.62 -23.91
C VAL A 397 -11.34 -8.11 -23.80
N VAL A 398 -10.36 -8.48 -22.96
CA VAL A 398 -9.97 -9.87 -22.72
C VAL A 398 -11.14 -10.68 -22.14
N LYS A 399 -11.80 -10.19 -21.09
CA LYS A 399 -12.98 -10.84 -20.46
C LYS A 399 -14.08 -11.13 -21.47
N ASN A 400 -14.43 -10.15 -22.31
CA ASN A 400 -15.46 -10.30 -23.33
C ASN A 400 -15.07 -11.36 -24.38
N ARG A 401 -13.80 -11.42 -24.78
CA ARG A 401 -13.30 -12.42 -25.74
C ARG A 401 -13.20 -13.82 -25.12
N TYR A 402 -12.90 -13.95 -23.83
CA TYR A 402 -12.96 -15.25 -23.12
C TYR A 402 -14.38 -15.82 -23.05
N GLN A 403 -15.39 -14.97 -22.86
CA GLN A 403 -16.79 -15.42 -22.80
C GLN A 403 -17.33 -15.88 -24.15
N ALA A 404 -16.70 -15.46 -25.25
CA ALA A 404 -17.11 -15.80 -26.61
C ALA A 404 -16.43 -17.07 -27.16
N ALA A 405 -15.36 -17.56 -26.51
CA ALA A 405 -14.60 -18.75 -26.88
C ALA A 405 -15.12 -19.97 -26.11
#